data_AF-A0A315QV87-F1
#
_entry.id   AF-A0A315QV87-F1
#
_cell.length_a   1.000
_cell.length_b   1.000
_cell.length_c   1.000
_cell.angle_alpha   90.00
_cell.angle_beta   90.00
_cell.angle_gamma   90.00
#
_symmetry.space_group_name_H-M   'P 1'
#
loop_
_entity.id
_entity.type
_entity.pdbx_description
1 polymer ?
#
loop_
_entity_poly.entity_id
_entity_poly.type
_entity_poly.pdbx_seq_one_letter_code
_entity_poly.pdbx_strand_id
1 'polypeptide(L)'
;KNIIKAQNIILELQSTLNKEQGGQIAVQLESLYDYIYRELIQANLNKNTKHLDNVIPLVEELFVTYKEIIINQNSGEEKRVNVGV
;
A
#
# COMPACT_ATOMS: atom_id res chain seq x y z
N LYS A 1 19.05 4.65 -7.52
CA LYS A 1 19.09 3.58 -6.48
C LYS A 1 17.78 3.49 -5.70
N ASN A 2 17.32 4.57 -5.05
CA ASN A 2 16.13 4.54 -4.21
C ASN A 2 14.83 4.26 -4.98
N ILE A 3 14.67 4.82 -6.19
CA ILE A 3 13.49 4.57 -7.04
C ILE A 3 13.37 3.09 -7.43
N ILE A 4 14.48 2.45 -7.82
CA ILE A 4 14.52 1.00 -8.11
C ILE A 4 14.14 0.17 -6.88
N LYS A 5 14.60 0.59 -5.69
CA LYS A 5 14.19 -0.07 -4.45
C LYS A 5 12.68 0.05 -4.21
N ALA A 6 12.10 1.23 -4.42
CA ALA A 6 10.67 1.45 -4.29
C ALA A 6 9.87 0.62 -5.31
N GLN A 7 10.32 0.55 -6.56
CA GLN A 7 9.73 -0.29 -7.61
C GLN A 7 9.65 -1.76 -7.17
N ASN A 8 10.74 -2.31 -6.63
CA ASN A 8 10.78 -3.70 -6.16
C ASN A 8 9.80 -3.95 -5.00
N ILE A 9 9.67 -2.99 -4.07
CA ILE A 9 8.71 -3.10 -2.96
C ILE A 9 7.27 -3.12 -3.50
N ILE A 10 6.93 -2.24 -4.44
CA ILE A 10 5.57 -2.18 -5.01
C ILE A 10 5.24 -3.47 -5.77
N LEU A 11 6.19 -4.01 -6.55
CA LEU A 11 6.01 -5.30 -7.22
C LEU A 11 5.80 -6.45 -6.23
N GLU A 12 6.56 -6.48 -5.13
CA GLU A 12 6.39 -7.49 -4.09
C GLU A 12 4.99 -7.38 -3.48
N LEU A 13 4.56 -6.18 -3.07
CA LEU A 13 3.21 -5.94 -2.54
C LEU A 13 2.12 -6.42 -3.51
N GLN A 14 2.25 -6.08 -4.80
CA GLN A 14 1.31 -6.52 -5.82
C GLN A 14 1.26 -8.04 -5.97
N SER A 15 2.41 -8.71 -5.93
CA SER A 15 2.49 -10.17 -6.02
C SER A 15 1.86 -10.90 -4.83
N THR A 16 1.82 -10.26 -3.67
CA THR A 16 1.24 -10.83 -2.43
C THR A 16 -0.29 -10.67 -2.32
N LEU A 17 -0.94 -9.99 -3.28
CA LEU A 17 -2.38 -9.79 -3.25
C LEU A 17 -3.16 -11.10 -3.44
N ASN A 18 -4.00 -11.43 -2.46
CA ASN A 18 -4.94 -12.55 -2.55
C ASN A 18 -6.28 -12.07 -3.13
N LYS A 19 -6.52 -12.38 -4.42
CA LYS A 19 -7.76 -11.99 -5.12
C LYS A 19 -8.99 -12.78 -4.67
N GLU A 20 -8.81 -14.01 -4.21
CA GLU A 20 -9.91 -14.85 -3.73
C GLU A 20 -10.49 -14.30 -2.42
N GLN A 21 -9.62 -13.97 -1.47
CA GLN A 21 -10.04 -13.42 -0.18
C GLN A 21 -10.32 -11.91 -0.24
N GLY A 22 -9.52 -11.15 -1.00
CA GLY A 22 -9.61 -9.70 -1.08
C GLY A 22 -10.65 -9.18 -2.07
N GLY A 23 -11.16 -10.03 -2.97
CA GLY A 23 -12.22 -9.68 -3.92
C GLY A 23 -11.96 -8.35 -4.65
N GLN A 24 -12.94 -7.45 -4.59
CA GLN A 24 -12.87 -6.15 -5.25
C GLN A 24 -11.73 -5.25 -4.72
N ILE A 25 -11.40 -5.35 -3.44
CA ILE A 25 -10.32 -4.54 -2.83
C ILE A 25 -8.97 -4.96 -3.40
N ALA A 26 -8.73 -6.27 -3.54
CA ALA A 26 -7.50 -6.76 -4.16
C ALA A 26 -7.33 -6.28 -5.60
N VAL A 27 -8.42 -6.22 -6.38
CA VAL A 27 -8.39 -5.69 -7.77
C VAL A 27 -8.09 -4.19 -7.81
N GLN A 28 -8.66 -3.41 -6.88
CA GLN A 28 -8.38 -1.97 -6.77
C GLN A 28 -6.93 -1.71 -6.35
N LEU A 29 -6.41 -2.47 -5.37
CA LEU A 29 -5.01 -2.39 -4.94
C LEU A 29 -4.05 -2.78 -6.06
N GLU A 30 -4.35 -3.83 -6.83
CA GLU A 30 -3.54 -4.22 -7.99
C GLU A 30 -3.44 -3.07 -9.01
N SER A 31 -4.57 -2.42 -9.30
CA SER A 31 -4.61 -1.29 -10.24
C SER A 31 -3.82 -0.08 -9.73
N LEU A 32 -3.91 0.20 -8.43
CA LEU A 32 -3.16 1.27 -7.78
C LEU A 32 -1.65 0.99 -7.78
N TYR A 33 -1.23 -0.23 -7.46
CA TYR A 33 0.17 -0.63 -7.49
C TYR A 33 0.76 -0.59 -8.90
N ASP A 34 0.01 -0.99 -9.93
CA ASP A 34 0.44 -0.87 -11.34
C ASP A 34 0.67 0.60 -11.72
N TYR A 35 -0.25 1.50 -11.34
CA TYR A 35 -0.08 2.93 -11.58
C TYR A 35 1.17 3.50 -10.88
N ILE A 36 1.35 3.21 -9.59
CA ILE A 36 2.52 3.65 -8.82
C ILE A 36 3.81 3.13 -9.46
N TYR A 37 3.83 1.87 -9.87
CA TYR A 37 5.00 1.25 -10.49
C TYR A 37 5.36 1.93 -11.82
N ARG A 38 4.38 2.25 -12.67
CA ARG A 38 4.58 2.99 -13.93
C ARG A 38 5.15 4.38 -13.70
N GLU A 39 4.61 5.13 -12.74
CA GLU A 39 5.13 6.47 -12.40
C GLU A 39 6.58 6.40 -11.89
N LEU A 40 6.90 5.39 -11.07
CA LEU A 40 8.28 5.17 -10.63
C LEU A 40 9.21 4.81 -11.81
N ILE A 41 8.75 4.05 -12.81
CA ILE A 41 9.51 3.81 -14.04
C ILE A 41 9.78 5.11 -14.77
N GLN A 42 8.76 5.96 -14.97
CA GLN A 42 8.92 7.24 -15.65
C GLN A 42 9.87 8.17 -14.88
N ALA A 43 9.77 8.22 -13.55
CA ALA A 43 10.70 8.96 -12.71
C ALA A 43 12.15 8.50 -12.88
N ASN A 44 12.38 7.18 -12.94
CA ASN A 44 13.72 6.60 -13.09
C ASN A 44 14.31 6.83 -14.49
N LEU A 45 13.53 6.57 -15.54
CA LEU A 45 13.98 6.70 -16.94
C LEU A 45 14.27 8.15 -17.30
N ASN A 46 13.34 9.05 -16.98
CA ASN A 46 13.43 10.46 -17.37
C ASN A 46 14.24 11.30 -16.37
N LYS A 47 14.68 10.71 -15.25
CA LYS A 47 15.29 11.40 -14.10
C LYS A 47 14.46 12.61 -13.64
N ASN A 48 13.14 12.52 -13.79
CA ASN A 48 12.20 13.60 -13.52
C ASN A 48 11.46 13.33 -12.22
N THR A 49 11.74 14.14 -11.21
CA THR A 49 11.14 13.99 -9.87
C THR A 49 9.67 14.32 -9.83
N LYS A 50 9.10 14.99 -10.84
CA LYS A 50 7.66 15.34 -10.87
C LYS A 50 6.74 14.12 -10.82
N HIS A 51 7.17 12.98 -11.36
CA HIS A 51 6.42 11.73 -11.24
C HIS A 51 6.33 11.24 -9.79
N LEU A 52 7.30 11.60 -8.95
CA LEU A 52 7.26 11.25 -7.52
C LEU A 52 6.18 12.05 -6.77
N ASP A 53 5.85 13.26 -7.24
CA ASP A 53 4.77 14.07 -6.65
C ASP A 53 3.41 13.38 -6.79
N ASN A 54 3.23 12.52 -7.80
CA ASN A 54 2.05 11.68 -7.96
C ASN A 54 2.09 10.41 -7.08
N VAL A 55 3.27 9.87 -6.81
CA VAL A 55 3.46 8.59 -6.11
C VAL A 55 3.38 8.75 -4.59
N ILE A 56 4.07 9.77 -4.05
CA ILE A 56 4.19 10.00 -2.61
C ILE A 56 2.81 10.04 -1.91
N PRO A 57 1.83 10.86 -2.34
CA PRO A 57 0.54 10.95 -1.64
C PRO A 57 -0.22 9.62 -1.63
N LEU A 58 -0.13 8.83 -2.71
CA LEU A 58 -0.80 7.53 -2.80
C LEU A 58 -0.20 6.51 -1.83
N VAL A 59 1.12 6.48 -1.69
CA VAL A 59 1.81 5.58 -0.75
C VAL A 59 1.60 6.03 0.70
N GLU A 60 1.56 7.33 0.95
CA GLU A 60 1.24 7.89 2.28
C GLU A 60 -0.19 7.54 2.70
N GLU A 61 -1.17 7.70 1.81
CA GLU A 61 -2.56 7.33 2.07
C GLU A 61 -2.68 5.83 2.38
N LEU A 62 -2.06 4.97 1.56
CA LEU A 62 -2.01 3.52 1.80
C LEU A 62 -1.44 3.18 3.19
N PHE A 63 -0.35 3.85 3.59
CA PHE A 63 0.26 3.64 4.89
C PHE A 63 -0.65 4.07 6.04
N VAL A 64 -1.33 5.22 5.90
CA VAL A 64 -2.30 5.71 6.89
C VAL A 64 -3.46 4.72 7.03
N THR A 65 -4.08 4.31 5.93
CA THR A 65 -5.19 3.34 5.95
C THR A 65 -4.78 2.02 6.59
N TYR A 66 -3.61 1.49 6.24
CA TYR A 66 -3.12 0.23 6.83
C TYR A 66 -2.86 0.37 8.34
N LYS A 67 -2.31 1.50 8.77
CA LYS A 67 -2.09 1.80 10.19
C LYS A 67 -3.41 1.89 10.96
N GLU A 68 -4.43 2.53 10.40
CA GLU A 68 -5.76 2.61 10.99
C GLU A 68 -6.40 1.22 11.16
N ILE A 69 -6.27 0.35 10.15
CA ILE A 69 -6.77 -1.03 10.23
C ILE A 69 -6.09 -1.78 11.38
N ILE A 70 -4.77 -1.71 11.51
CA ILE A 70 -4.03 -2.38 12.58
C ILE A 70 -4.46 -1.84 13.96
N ILE A 71 -4.58 -0.53 14.12
CA ILE A 71 -4.99 0.08 15.39
C ILE A 71 -6.41 -0.38 15.76
N ASN A 72 -7.33 -0.34 14.81
CA ASN A 72 -8.72 -0.76 15.03
C ASN A 72 -8.85 -2.26 15.32
N GLN A 73 -7.97 -3.10 14.74
CA GLN A 73 -7.89 -4.52 15.08
C GLN A 73 -7.43 -4.74 16.53
N ASN A 74 -6.39 -4.02 16.98
CA ASN A 74 -5.88 -4.12 18.35
C ASN A 74 -6.88 -3.60 19.41
N SER A 75 -7.65 -2.56 19.10
CA SER A 75 -8.71 -2.05 19.99
C SER A 75 -9.92 -2.99 20.12
N GLY A 76 -10.09 -3.95 19.19
CA GLY A 76 -11.11 -4.98 19.26
C GLY A 76 -10.78 -6.09 20.26
N GLU A 77 -9.49 -6.31 20.57
CA GLU A 77 -9.04 -7.34 21.52
C GLU A 77 -9.18 -6.91 22.98
N GLU A 78 -8.90 -5.64 23.33
CA GLU A 78 -9.09 -5.14 24.70
C GLU A 78 -10.54 -5.19 25.20
N LYS A 79 -11.53 -5.03 24.30
CA LYS A 79 -12.96 -5.13 24.66
C LYS A 79 -13.43 -6.55 24.97
N ARG A 80 -12.68 -7.58 24.58
CA ARG A 80 -13.02 -8.99 24.86
C ARG A 80 -12.52 -9.49 26.20
N VAL A 81 -11.56 -8.79 26.83
CA VAL A 81 -10.95 -9.23 28.09
C VAL A 81 -11.64 -8.64 29.33
N ASN A 82 -12.54 -7.64 29.17
CA ASN A 82 -13.17 -6.97 30.31
C ASN A 82 -14.67 -7.28 30.47
N VAL A 83 -15.07 -8.54 30.30
CA VAL A 83 -16.38 -9.05 30.75
C VAL A 83 -16.13 -10.24 31.67
N GLY A 84 -15.83 -9.95 32.94
CA GLY A 84 -15.75 -10.98 33.96
C GLY A 84 -14.85 -10.65 35.15
N VAL A 85 -15.26 -9.68 35.99
CA VAL A 85 -15.18 -9.77 37.46
C VAL A 85 -16.43 -9.11 38.03
#